data_AF-A0A3M1R1K6-F1
#
_entry.id   AF-A0A3M1R1K6-F1
#
_cell.length_a   1.000
_cell.length_b   1.000
_cell.length_c   1.000
_cell.angle_alpha   90.00
_cell.angle_beta   90.00
_cell.angle_gamma   90.00
#
_symmetry.space_group_name_H-M   'P 1'
#
loop_
_entity.id
_entity.type
_entity.pdbx_description
1 polymer ?
#
loop_
_entity_poly.entity_id
_entity_poly.type
_entity_poly.pdbx_seq_one_letter_code
_entity_poly.pdbx_strand_id
1 'polypeptide(L)'
;MPLPDQRIAIYKRLIAPQRHADPLIVPSPHELPPAATQDHAARLDATEILDTTAGELRRRLHQRLELYGPVILTGHQAEFFHAGVFAKAIAADALAETTGGVPVYMTVDNDTPKSAALTIPRVVDGEVRRVAISIPGCTPDLPMEHQPAVARDVWRRFFAQARRDAPPVGESLLDAFEHGWFAESTDRIAPVDGFMRAHIAAERALQLRGAVPLRVSRLAQTCEFRAFAAHLLLDARRFAADYNAAQRAYRRRRRVRALLRPVPPLAEHGGRTESPFWVVPESGTRRRLFVAVAGKTLTLFADASPIAEIDADILRRAAGDPRPWPMEERGWQLRPRALSLSAFSRLFLS
;
A
#
# COMPACT_ATOMS: atom_id res chain seq x y z
N MET A 1 28.69 7.01 -12.97
CA MET A 1 28.16 7.30 -14.32
C MET A 1 26.89 8.10 -14.19
N PRO A 2 26.74 9.25 -14.86
CA PRO A 2 25.46 9.93 -14.95
C PRO A 2 24.50 9.02 -15.74
N LEU A 3 23.28 8.84 -15.23
CA LEU A 3 22.22 8.13 -15.96
C LEU A 3 21.97 8.89 -17.27
N PRO A 4 21.98 8.22 -18.44
CA PRO A 4 21.71 8.88 -19.70
C PRO A 4 20.32 9.52 -19.69
N ASP A 5 20.22 10.65 -20.38
CA ASP A 5 19.06 11.53 -20.58
C ASP A 5 17.93 10.85 -21.38
N GLN A 6 17.53 9.64 -20.98
CA GLN A 6 16.29 9.05 -21.45
C GLN A 6 15.15 9.90 -20.90
N ARG A 7 14.21 10.27 -21.77
CA ARG A 7 13.02 11.11 -21.53
C ARG A 7 12.07 10.47 -20.50
N ILE A 8 12.53 10.27 -19.28
CA ILE A 8 11.69 10.04 -18.12
C ILE A 8 10.91 11.33 -17.99
N ALA A 9 9.57 11.25 -18.16
CA ALA A 9 8.66 12.36 -17.99
C ALA A 9 9.16 13.26 -16.86
N ILE A 10 9.45 14.55 -17.19
CA ILE A 10 10.08 15.48 -16.25
C ILE A 10 9.29 15.37 -14.96
N TYR A 11 9.87 14.82 -13.88
CA TYR A 11 9.14 14.52 -12.65
C TYR A 11 8.42 15.76 -12.06
N LYS A 12 8.85 16.98 -12.46
CA LYS A 12 8.15 18.24 -12.15
C LYS A 12 6.76 18.37 -12.79
N ARG A 13 6.49 17.68 -13.90
CA ARG A 13 5.20 17.63 -14.61
C ARG A 13 4.26 16.55 -14.09
N LEU A 14 4.76 15.57 -13.34
CA LEU A 14 3.97 14.51 -12.69
C LEU A 14 3.45 14.99 -11.32
N ILE A 15 2.71 16.09 -11.33
CA ILE A 15 1.97 16.59 -10.15
C ILE A 15 0.48 16.35 -10.36
N ALA A 16 -0.28 16.26 -9.27
CA ALA A 16 -1.72 16.19 -9.37
C ALA A 16 -2.27 17.39 -10.19
N PRO A 17 -3.30 17.18 -11.02
CA PRO A 17 -4.03 18.26 -11.70
C PRO A 17 -4.27 19.47 -10.78
N GLN A 18 -3.93 20.68 -11.23
CA GLN A 18 -4.07 21.89 -10.42
C GLN A 18 -5.29 22.73 -10.82
N ARG A 19 -5.83 22.50 -12.02
CA ARG A 19 -6.97 23.20 -12.59
C ARG A 19 -8.02 22.20 -13.07
N HIS A 20 -9.24 22.71 -13.24
CA HIS A 20 -10.30 21.94 -13.88
C HIS A 20 -9.88 21.55 -15.31
N ALA A 21 -10.20 20.31 -15.69
CA ALA A 21 -9.83 19.70 -16.97
C ALA A 21 -8.32 19.53 -17.26
N ASP A 22 -7.46 19.72 -16.25
CA ASP A 22 -6.05 19.32 -16.36
C ASP A 22 -5.93 17.79 -16.54
N PRO A 23 -4.94 17.31 -17.30
CA PRO A 23 -4.81 15.89 -17.62
C PRO A 23 -4.50 15.05 -16.38
N LEU A 24 -5.26 13.97 -16.20
CA LEU A 24 -5.10 13.02 -15.10
C LEU A 24 -3.98 11.99 -15.36
N ILE A 25 -3.67 11.73 -16.64
CA ILE A 25 -2.65 10.76 -17.09
C ILE A 25 -1.66 11.49 -18.00
N VAL A 26 -0.37 11.43 -17.68
CA VAL A 26 0.72 12.05 -18.45
C VAL A 26 1.95 11.11 -18.45
N PRO A 27 2.54 10.78 -19.62
CA PRO A 27 2.10 11.14 -20.98
C PRO A 27 0.75 10.47 -21.32
N SER A 28 0.12 10.88 -22.43
CA SER A 28 -1.15 10.27 -22.86
C SER A 28 -0.98 8.75 -23.01
N PRO A 29 -2.02 7.93 -22.72
CA PRO A 29 -1.93 6.48 -22.88
C PRO A 29 -1.41 6.03 -24.26
N HIS A 30 -1.77 6.73 -25.33
CA HIS A 30 -1.30 6.45 -26.69
C HIS A 30 0.17 6.79 -26.94
N GLU A 31 0.75 7.65 -26.10
CA GLU A 31 2.15 8.08 -26.15
C GLU A 31 3.06 7.25 -25.25
N LEU A 32 2.50 6.32 -24.45
CA LEU A 32 3.29 5.38 -23.65
C LEU A 32 3.99 4.41 -24.61
N PRO A 33 5.31 4.54 -24.85
CA PRO A 33 5.97 3.73 -25.86
C PRO A 33 6.06 2.29 -25.34
N PRO A 34 5.73 1.26 -26.15
CA PRO A 34 5.99 -0.14 -25.81
C PRO A 34 7.46 -0.39 -25.42
N ALA A 35 8.38 0.41 -25.96
CA ALA A 35 9.82 0.32 -25.72
C ALA A 35 10.31 0.96 -24.41
N ALA A 36 9.54 1.88 -23.79
CA ALA A 36 9.97 2.54 -22.55
C ALA A 36 9.95 1.60 -21.33
N THR A 37 9.18 0.51 -21.43
CA THR A 37 9.06 -0.55 -20.42
C THR A 37 10.05 -1.70 -20.65
N GLN A 38 10.53 -1.94 -21.88
CA GLN A 38 11.31 -3.15 -22.21
C GLN A 38 12.78 -3.13 -21.76
N ASP A 39 13.53 -2.05 -21.99
CA ASP A 39 14.97 -1.98 -21.65
C ASP A 39 15.22 -1.90 -20.14
N HIS A 40 14.37 -1.17 -19.41
CA HIS A 40 14.42 -1.15 -17.94
C HIS A 40 13.97 -2.48 -17.35
N ALA A 41 12.96 -3.13 -17.93
CA ALA A 41 12.52 -4.45 -17.49
C ALA A 41 13.63 -5.49 -17.62
N ALA A 42 14.37 -5.54 -18.73
CA ALA A 42 15.42 -6.55 -18.92
C ALA A 42 16.54 -6.49 -17.85
N ARG A 43 17.00 -5.28 -17.50
CA ARG A 43 18.03 -5.10 -16.46
C ARG A 43 17.51 -5.39 -15.07
N LEU A 44 16.26 -4.99 -14.78
CA LEU A 44 15.62 -5.31 -13.51
C LEU A 44 15.38 -6.81 -13.40
N ASP A 45 14.93 -7.46 -14.47
CA ASP A 45 14.59 -8.87 -14.49
C ASP A 45 15.81 -9.75 -14.22
N ALA A 46 17.00 -9.35 -14.69
CA ALA A 46 18.26 -10.04 -14.43
C ALA A 46 18.86 -9.74 -13.04
N THR A 47 18.30 -8.82 -12.25
CA THR A 47 18.83 -8.49 -10.92
C THR A 47 18.63 -9.66 -9.97
N GLU A 48 19.72 -10.13 -9.37
CA GLU A 48 19.69 -11.22 -8.40
C GLU A 48 18.99 -10.80 -7.10
N ILE A 49 18.07 -11.64 -6.64
CA ILE A 49 17.41 -11.55 -5.34
C ILE A 49 17.54 -12.93 -4.70
N LEU A 50 18.44 -13.05 -3.72
CA LEU A 50 18.77 -14.32 -3.09
C LEU A 50 19.30 -15.34 -4.11
N ASP A 51 18.66 -16.51 -4.22
CA ASP A 51 18.96 -17.60 -5.15
C ASP A 51 18.16 -17.53 -6.46
N THR A 52 17.49 -16.41 -6.72
CA THR A 52 16.67 -16.19 -7.92
C THR A 52 16.88 -14.80 -8.50
N THR A 53 16.02 -14.39 -9.43
CA THR A 53 16.06 -13.08 -10.07
C THR A 53 14.76 -12.32 -9.85
N ALA A 54 14.80 -10.99 -9.92
CA ALA A 54 13.61 -10.18 -9.76
C ALA A 54 12.56 -10.46 -10.85
N GLY A 55 13.00 -10.81 -12.07
CA GLY A 55 12.10 -11.17 -13.17
C GLY A 55 11.36 -12.48 -12.93
N GLU A 56 12.03 -13.47 -12.32
CA GLU A 56 11.40 -14.72 -11.92
C GLU A 56 10.39 -14.52 -10.79
N LEU A 57 10.75 -13.74 -9.76
CA LEU A 57 9.82 -13.37 -8.69
C LEU A 57 8.60 -12.61 -9.23
N ARG A 58 8.79 -11.67 -10.17
CA ARG A 58 7.70 -10.95 -10.81
C ARG A 58 6.77 -11.90 -11.56
N ARG A 59 7.30 -12.81 -12.40
CA ARG A 59 6.49 -13.79 -13.12
C ARG A 59 5.66 -14.68 -12.19
N ARG A 60 6.27 -15.20 -11.13
CA ARG A 60 5.57 -16.03 -10.13
C ARG A 60 4.47 -15.24 -9.42
N LEU A 61 4.75 -13.99 -9.03
CA LEU A 61 3.77 -13.15 -8.39
C LEU A 61 2.58 -12.84 -9.31
N HIS A 62 2.85 -12.50 -10.58
CA HIS A 62 1.79 -12.26 -11.57
C HIS A 62 0.94 -13.49 -11.81
N GLN A 63 1.56 -14.68 -11.93
CA GLN A 63 0.82 -15.94 -12.05
C GLN A 63 -0.03 -16.22 -10.81
N ARG A 64 0.51 -16.01 -9.61
CA ARG A 64 -0.20 -16.19 -8.33
C ARG A 64 -1.40 -15.27 -8.17
N LEU A 65 -1.29 -14.05 -8.69
CA LEU A 65 -2.33 -13.02 -8.62
C LEU A 65 -3.21 -13.00 -9.87
N GLU A 66 -3.01 -13.93 -10.81
CA GLU A 66 -3.75 -14.02 -12.08
C GLU A 66 -3.71 -12.71 -12.90
N LEU A 67 -2.57 -12.02 -12.87
CA LEU A 67 -2.35 -10.75 -13.56
C LEU A 67 -1.75 -10.99 -14.95
N TYR A 68 -2.62 -11.02 -15.97
CA TYR A 68 -2.23 -11.25 -17.36
C TYR A 68 -2.17 -9.93 -18.15
N GLY A 69 -0.96 -9.45 -18.42
CA GLY A 69 -0.70 -8.22 -19.18
C GLY A 69 -0.06 -7.10 -18.34
N PRO A 70 0.04 -5.88 -18.90
CA PRO A 70 0.56 -4.72 -18.17
C PRO A 70 -0.30 -4.40 -16.95
N VAL A 71 0.32 -4.25 -15.78
CA VAL A 71 -0.41 -3.95 -14.54
C VAL A 71 -0.49 -2.45 -14.34
N ILE A 72 -1.72 -1.94 -14.20
CA ILE A 72 -1.98 -0.55 -13.84
C ILE A 72 -2.29 -0.48 -12.36
N LEU A 73 -1.25 -0.23 -11.57
CA LEU A 73 -1.35 -0.25 -10.12
C LEU A 73 -1.74 1.11 -9.53
N THR A 74 -2.82 1.12 -8.76
CA THR A 74 -3.20 2.21 -7.86
C THR A 74 -3.47 1.68 -6.46
N GLY A 75 -3.76 2.56 -5.52
CA GLY A 75 -4.10 2.14 -4.17
C GLY A 75 -4.20 3.28 -3.17
N HIS A 76 -4.68 2.92 -1.98
CA HIS A 76 -4.79 3.80 -0.83
C HIS A 76 -4.95 3.01 0.47
N GLN A 77 -4.87 3.70 1.61
CA GLN A 77 -5.33 3.18 2.90
C GLN A 77 -6.82 2.81 2.84
N ALA A 78 -7.25 1.84 3.65
CA ALA A 78 -8.67 1.53 3.81
C ALA A 78 -9.36 2.66 4.58
N GLU A 79 -10.05 3.55 3.87
CA GLU A 79 -10.74 4.72 4.43
C GLU A 79 -11.93 5.12 3.55
N PHE A 80 -12.80 6.00 4.05
CA PHE A 80 -13.81 6.65 3.23
C PHE A 80 -13.12 7.60 2.25
N PHE A 81 -13.13 7.27 0.96
CA PHE A 81 -12.41 8.04 -0.04
C PHE A 81 -13.02 9.42 -0.25
N HIS A 82 -12.16 10.42 -0.35
CA HIS A 82 -12.53 11.66 -1.02
C HIS A 82 -12.40 11.48 -2.54
N ALA A 83 -13.07 12.35 -3.31
CA ALA A 83 -13.10 12.27 -4.78
C ALA A 83 -11.71 12.15 -5.42
N GLY A 84 -10.71 12.90 -4.91
CA GLY A 84 -9.33 12.80 -5.40
C GLY A 84 -8.63 11.44 -5.22
N VAL A 85 -8.99 10.63 -4.21
CA VAL A 85 -8.47 9.26 -4.09
C VAL A 85 -9.21 8.37 -5.08
N PHE A 86 -10.54 8.47 -5.13
CA PHE A 86 -11.37 7.65 -6.01
C PHE A 86 -11.11 7.92 -7.50
N ALA A 87 -10.75 9.14 -7.88
CA ALA A 87 -10.34 9.49 -9.24
C ALA A 87 -9.18 8.62 -9.76
N LYS A 88 -8.35 8.06 -8.87
CA LYS A 88 -7.29 7.12 -9.27
C LYS A 88 -7.84 5.78 -9.77
N ALA A 89 -8.97 5.31 -9.25
CA ALA A 89 -9.63 4.10 -9.72
C ALA A 89 -10.16 4.31 -11.14
N ILE A 90 -10.82 5.45 -11.39
CA ILE A 90 -11.26 5.86 -12.73
C ILE A 90 -10.08 5.95 -13.69
N ALA A 91 -8.98 6.60 -13.29
CA ALA A 91 -7.77 6.72 -14.12
C ALA A 91 -7.13 5.36 -14.43
N ALA A 92 -7.07 4.48 -13.43
CA ALA A 92 -6.52 3.15 -13.61
C ALA A 92 -7.37 2.31 -14.57
N ASP A 93 -8.70 2.40 -14.45
CA ASP A 93 -9.62 1.72 -15.35
C ASP A 93 -9.47 2.25 -16.79
N ALA A 94 -9.56 3.56 -17.00
CA ALA A 94 -9.39 4.15 -18.34
C ALA A 94 -8.04 3.81 -18.99
N LEU A 95 -6.95 3.82 -18.20
CA LEU A 95 -5.63 3.47 -18.69
C LEU A 95 -5.55 1.98 -19.07
N ALA A 96 -6.07 1.10 -18.23
CA ALA A 96 -6.08 -0.33 -18.50
C ALA A 96 -6.96 -0.69 -19.72
N GLU A 97 -8.04 0.06 -19.97
CA GLU A 97 -8.86 -0.11 -21.19
C GLU A 97 -8.06 0.25 -22.44
N THR A 98 -7.35 1.38 -22.38
CA THR A 98 -6.60 1.87 -23.53
C THR A 98 -5.36 1.02 -23.84
N THR A 99 -4.75 0.40 -22.82
CA THR A 99 -3.49 -0.37 -22.97
C THR A 99 -3.69 -1.89 -23.00
N GLY A 100 -4.92 -2.38 -22.83
CA GLY A 100 -5.17 -3.81 -22.63
C GLY A 100 -4.53 -4.35 -21.34
N GLY A 101 -4.38 -3.49 -20.33
CA GLY A 101 -3.79 -3.81 -19.04
C GLY A 101 -4.80 -4.31 -17.99
N VAL A 102 -4.27 -4.68 -16.83
CA VAL A 102 -5.05 -5.11 -15.66
C VAL A 102 -4.99 -4.02 -14.58
N PRO A 103 -6.12 -3.37 -14.23
CA PRO A 103 -6.14 -2.43 -13.13
C PRO A 103 -6.09 -3.19 -11.80
N VAL A 104 -5.19 -2.80 -10.91
CA VAL A 104 -5.07 -3.36 -9.55
C VAL A 104 -5.25 -2.24 -8.53
N TYR A 105 -6.15 -2.46 -7.56
CA TYR A 105 -6.34 -1.53 -6.45
C TYR A 105 -5.75 -2.13 -5.17
N MET A 106 -4.64 -1.57 -4.73
CA MET A 106 -3.94 -2.00 -3.53
C MET A 106 -4.49 -1.30 -2.28
N THR A 107 -5.11 -2.06 -1.39
CA THR A 107 -5.58 -1.61 -0.08
C THR A 107 -4.44 -1.73 0.93
N VAL A 108 -3.93 -0.58 1.40
CA VAL A 108 -2.90 -0.48 2.44
C VAL A 108 -3.54 -0.64 3.81
N ASP A 109 -3.91 -1.88 4.13
CA ASP A 109 -4.59 -2.27 5.37
C ASP A 109 -3.67 -2.38 6.59
N ASN A 110 -2.35 -2.43 6.36
CA ASN A 110 -1.35 -2.43 7.42
C ASN A 110 -1.01 -1.02 7.96
N ASP A 111 -1.74 0.01 7.52
CA ASP A 111 -1.59 1.38 7.99
C ASP A 111 -2.64 1.75 9.02
N THR A 112 -2.29 2.69 9.89
CA THR A 112 -3.21 3.25 10.91
C THR A 112 -4.15 4.26 10.25
N PRO A 113 -5.42 4.35 10.67
CA PRO A 113 -6.36 5.31 10.10
C PRO A 113 -5.88 6.75 10.32
N LYS A 114 -6.04 7.60 9.31
CA LYS A 114 -5.70 9.03 9.41
C LYS A 114 -6.68 9.82 10.28
N SER A 115 -7.90 9.33 10.39
CA SER A 115 -9.01 9.95 11.12
C SER A 115 -9.91 8.86 11.68
N ALA A 116 -10.42 9.07 12.89
CA ALA A 116 -11.48 8.26 13.48
C ALA A 116 -12.88 8.82 13.20
N ALA A 117 -12.99 9.82 12.32
CA ALA A 117 -14.25 10.44 11.94
C ALA A 117 -14.35 10.66 10.43
N LEU A 118 -15.55 10.45 9.89
CA LEU A 118 -15.95 10.86 8.56
C LEU A 118 -16.39 12.33 8.60
N THR A 119 -15.69 13.20 7.87
CA THR A 119 -16.05 14.62 7.76
C THR A 119 -16.91 14.84 6.53
N ILE A 120 -18.12 15.37 6.71
CA ILE A 120 -19.05 15.68 5.62
C ILE A 120 -19.54 17.13 5.69
N PRO A 121 -19.96 17.74 4.57
CA PRO A 121 -20.72 18.98 4.61
C PRO A 121 -22.11 18.72 5.23
N ARG A 122 -22.64 19.72 5.94
CA ARG A 122 -24.03 19.82 6.40
C ARG A 122 -24.50 21.26 6.19
N VAL A 123 -25.74 21.45 5.75
CA VAL A 123 -26.35 22.79 5.68
C VAL A 123 -27.06 23.08 7.00
N VAL A 124 -26.68 24.19 7.65
CA VAL A 124 -27.29 24.69 8.88
C VAL A 124 -27.59 26.17 8.67
N ASP A 125 -28.85 26.57 8.78
CA ASP A 125 -29.32 27.96 8.58
C ASP A 125 -28.87 28.56 7.23
N GLY A 126 -28.84 27.76 6.17
CA GLY A 126 -28.41 28.16 4.83
C GLY A 126 -26.89 28.19 4.61
N GLU A 127 -26.08 27.91 5.64
CA GLU A 127 -24.63 27.85 5.55
C GLU A 127 -24.11 26.41 5.47
N VAL A 128 -23.13 26.16 4.61
CA VAL A 128 -22.43 24.87 4.56
C VAL A 128 -21.36 24.83 5.65
N ARG A 129 -21.53 23.91 6.60
CA ARG A 129 -20.58 23.65 7.69
C ARG A 129 -20.00 22.25 7.56
N ARG A 130 -18.79 22.05 8.08
CA ARG A 130 -18.21 20.70 8.20
C ARG A 130 -18.67 20.08 9.51
N VAL A 131 -19.18 18.86 9.45
CA VAL A 131 -19.50 18.05 10.62
C VAL A 131 -18.72 16.75 10.58
N ALA A 132 -18.33 16.24 11.75
CA ALA A 132 -17.59 15.00 11.89
C ALA A 132 -18.48 13.92 12.50
N ILE A 133 -18.58 12.77 11.85
CA ILE A 133 -19.31 11.59 12.33
C ILE A 133 -18.28 10.54 12.72
N SER A 134 -18.30 10.10 13.99
CA SER A 134 -17.38 9.08 14.49
C SER A 134 -17.51 7.78 13.71
N ILE A 135 -16.39 7.23 13.24
CA ILE A 135 -16.34 5.93 12.57
C ILE A 135 -16.45 4.83 13.64
N PRO A 136 -17.47 3.95 13.54
CA PRO A 136 -17.67 2.87 14.50
C PRO A 136 -16.43 1.99 14.70
N GLY A 137 -16.07 1.77 15.97
CA GLY A 137 -14.98 0.85 16.37
C GLY A 137 -13.58 1.23 15.88
N CYS A 138 -13.37 2.47 15.41
CA CYS A 138 -12.08 2.92 14.93
C CYS A 138 -11.13 3.27 16.09
N THR A 139 -10.09 2.47 16.27
CA THR A 139 -9.01 2.73 17.22
C THR A 139 -7.80 3.32 16.47
N PRO A 140 -7.40 4.58 16.71
CA PRO A 140 -6.42 5.29 15.88
C PRO A 140 -5.02 4.65 15.76
N ASP A 141 -4.58 3.91 16.77
CA ASP A 141 -3.25 3.29 16.83
C ASP A 141 -3.21 1.87 16.23
N LEU A 142 -4.36 1.25 16.02
CA LEU A 142 -4.45 -0.06 15.36
C LEU A 142 -4.37 0.10 13.84
N PRO A 143 -3.62 -0.77 13.14
CA PRO A 143 -3.70 -0.83 11.69
C PRO A 143 -5.10 -1.27 11.25
N MET A 144 -5.50 -0.91 10.03
CA MET A 144 -6.84 -1.23 9.50
C MET A 144 -7.14 -2.73 9.49
N GLU A 145 -6.13 -3.58 9.28
CA GLU A 145 -6.24 -5.04 9.35
C GLU A 145 -6.59 -5.59 10.75
N HIS A 146 -6.40 -4.81 11.81
CA HIS A 146 -6.70 -5.18 13.21
C HIS A 146 -7.88 -4.44 13.82
N GLN A 147 -8.54 -3.56 13.06
CA GLN A 147 -9.71 -2.87 13.58
C GLN A 147 -10.78 -3.90 13.93
N PRO A 148 -11.40 -3.81 15.13
CA PRO A 148 -12.35 -4.81 15.58
C PRO A 148 -13.55 -4.87 14.62
N ALA A 149 -14.06 -6.07 14.36
CA ALA A 149 -15.32 -6.21 13.66
C ALA A 149 -16.44 -5.57 14.47
N VAL A 150 -17.27 -4.75 13.83
CA VAL A 150 -18.34 -3.98 14.48
C VAL A 150 -19.69 -4.53 14.07
N ALA A 151 -20.65 -4.52 14.99
CA ALA A 151 -22.01 -5.01 14.74
C ALA A 151 -22.70 -4.26 13.59
N ARG A 152 -23.45 -5.00 12.79
CA ARG A 152 -24.11 -4.53 11.57
C ARG A 152 -25.09 -3.37 11.85
N ASP A 153 -25.81 -3.41 12.96
CA ASP A 153 -26.77 -2.38 13.36
C ASP A 153 -26.08 -1.03 13.68
N VAL A 154 -24.88 -1.08 14.26
CA VAL A 154 -24.05 0.11 14.53
C VAL A 154 -23.66 0.77 13.19
N TRP A 155 -23.25 -0.02 12.20
CA TRP A 155 -22.97 0.50 10.86
C TRP A 155 -24.21 1.09 10.19
N ARG A 156 -25.38 0.45 10.32
CA ARG A 156 -26.65 0.99 9.77
C ARG A 156 -26.95 2.38 10.35
N ARG A 157 -26.77 2.56 11.67
CA ARG A 157 -26.95 3.86 12.33
C ARG A 157 -25.95 4.91 11.81
N PHE A 158 -24.70 4.51 11.60
CA PHE A 158 -23.66 5.38 11.03
C PHE A 158 -24.02 5.87 9.62
N PHE A 159 -24.39 4.96 8.70
CA PHE A 159 -24.78 5.34 7.34
C PHE A 159 -26.07 6.18 7.31
N ALA A 160 -27.07 5.84 8.14
CA ALA A 160 -28.29 6.62 8.28
C ALA A 160 -27.99 8.05 8.79
N GLN A 161 -27.05 8.20 9.72
CA GLN A 161 -26.57 9.51 10.17
C GLN A 161 -25.87 10.28 9.04
N ALA A 162 -24.93 9.65 8.33
CA ALA A 162 -24.22 10.29 7.23
C ALA A 162 -25.18 10.80 6.15
N ARG A 163 -26.21 10.00 5.80
CA ARG A 163 -27.25 10.35 4.83
C ARG A 163 -28.11 11.53 5.29
N ARG A 164 -28.55 11.52 6.55
CA ARG A 164 -29.36 12.61 7.12
C ARG A 164 -28.60 13.93 7.18
N ASP A 165 -27.31 13.85 7.48
CA ASP A 165 -26.47 15.02 7.74
C ASP A 165 -25.86 15.61 6.46
N ALA A 166 -25.70 14.80 5.40
CA ALA A 166 -25.17 15.26 4.12
C ALA A 166 -26.24 16.08 3.35
N PRO A 167 -25.86 17.18 2.69
CA PRO A 167 -26.77 17.91 1.82
C PRO A 167 -27.20 17.02 0.64
N PRO A 168 -28.40 17.25 0.09
CA PRO A 168 -28.78 16.64 -1.17
C PRO A 168 -27.79 17.06 -2.26
N VAL A 169 -27.25 16.08 -2.96
CA VAL A 169 -26.37 16.25 -4.11
C VAL A 169 -26.98 15.51 -5.30
N GLY A 170 -26.76 16.01 -6.52
CA GLY A 170 -27.32 15.39 -7.72
C GLY A 170 -26.80 13.98 -7.97
N GLU A 171 -25.54 13.72 -7.59
CA GLU A 171 -24.88 12.42 -7.76
C GLU A 171 -24.19 12.01 -6.45
N SER A 172 -24.43 10.78 -5.99
CA SER A 172 -23.83 10.24 -4.78
C SER A 172 -23.53 8.75 -4.90
N LEU A 173 -22.30 8.36 -4.55
CA LEU A 173 -21.92 6.94 -4.45
C LEU A 173 -22.27 6.34 -3.09
N LEU A 174 -22.86 7.10 -2.17
CA LEU A 174 -23.13 6.63 -0.80
C LEU A 174 -24.03 5.38 -0.80
N ASP A 175 -25.01 5.32 -1.69
CA ASP A 175 -25.95 4.20 -1.77
C ASP A 175 -25.29 2.92 -2.27
N ALA A 176 -24.52 3.02 -3.34
CA ALA A 176 -23.72 1.90 -3.86
C ALA A 176 -22.68 1.43 -2.83
N PHE A 177 -22.03 2.40 -2.16
CA PHE A 177 -21.04 2.13 -1.13
C PHE A 177 -21.67 1.40 0.07
N GLU A 178 -22.80 1.90 0.59
CA GLU A 178 -23.56 1.26 1.68
C GLU A 178 -24.04 -0.14 1.28
N HIS A 179 -24.55 -0.29 0.05
CA HIS A 179 -24.96 -1.60 -0.48
C HIS A 179 -23.80 -2.61 -0.47
N GLY A 180 -22.63 -2.22 -1.00
CA GLY A 180 -21.42 -3.06 -0.97
C GLY A 180 -20.93 -3.36 0.45
N TRP A 181 -21.01 -2.40 1.37
CA TRP A 181 -20.65 -2.58 2.77
C TRP A 181 -21.40 -3.76 3.40
N PHE A 182 -22.70 -3.84 3.10
CA PHE A 182 -23.66 -4.80 3.63
C PHE A 182 -23.90 -6.03 2.74
N ALA A 183 -23.12 -6.22 1.68
CA ALA A 183 -23.32 -7.29 0.69
C ALA A 183 -23.23 -8.70 1.28
N GLU A 184 -22.44 -8.90 2.34
CA GLU A 184 -22.40 -10.17 3.08
C GLU A 184 -23.37 -10.15 4.26
N SER A 185 -24.03 -11.29 4.52
CA SER A 185 -24.99 -11.47 5.62
C SER A 185 -24.33 -11.81 6.96
N THR A 186 -23.28 -11.08 7.34
CA THR A 186 -22.61 -11.24 8.64
C THR A 186 -23.17 -10.27 9.69
N ASP A 187 -23.23 -10.71 10.96
CA ASP A 187 -23.67 -9.89 12.09
C ASP A 187 -22.64 -8.84 12.49
N ARG A 188 -21.36 -9.10 12.21
CA ARG A 188 -20.24 -8.18 12.45
C ARG A 188 -19.42 -8.02 11.18
N ILE A 189 -18.99 -6.80 10.91
CA ILE A 189 -18.23 -6.43 9.72
C ILE A 189 -16.88 -5.88 10.17
N ALA A 190 -15.80 -6.52 9.73
CA ALA A 190 -14.46 -5.96 9.84
C ALA A 190 -14.35 -4.74 8.89
N PRO A 191 -13.87 -3.58 9.35
CA PRO A 191 -13.85 -2.37 8.53
C PRO A 191 -13.12 -2.54 7.19
N VAL A 192 -11.98 -3.22 7.16
CA VAL A 192 -11.21 -3.45 5.93
C VAL A 192 -12.01 -4.23 4.87
N ASP A 193 -12.80 -5.23 5.28
CA ASP A 193 -13.66 -6.01 4.39
C ASP A 193 -14.79 -5.15 3.85
N GLY A 194 -15.43 -4.37 4.74
CA GLY A 194 -16.48 -3.41 4.39
C GLY A 194 -16.00 -2.40 3.35
N PHE A 195 -14.84 -1.76 3.58
CA PHE A 195 -14.24 -0.79 2.66
C PHE A 195 -13.99 -1.39 1.27
N MET A 196 -13.46 -2.61 1.21
CA MET A 196 -13.17 -3.26 -0.07
C MET A 196 -14.44 -3.56 -0.87
N ARG A 197 -15.45 -4.18 -0.25
CA ARG A 197 -16.71 -4.47 -0.94
C ARG A 197 -17.44 -3.20 -1.36
N ALA A 198 -17.45 -2.20 -0.49
CA ALA A 198 -18.06 -0.91 -0.76
C ALA A 198 -17.35 -0.17 -1.91
N HIS A 199 -16.02 -0.27 -2.00
CA HIS A 199 -15.27 0.28 -3.12
C HIS A 199 -15.64 -0.42 -4.44
N ILE A 200 -15.67 -1.75 -4.47
CA ILE A 200 -16.08 -2.53 -5.65
C ILE A 200 -17.50 -2.14 -6.09
N ALA A 201 -18.42 -1.97 -5.14
CA ALA A 201 -19.79 -1.55 -5.46
C ALA A 201 -19.84 -0.12 -6.03
N ALA A 202 -19.01 0.80 -5.52
CA ALA A 202 -18.89 2.15 -6.06
C ALA A 202 -18.30 2.18 -7.48
N GLU A 203 -17.28 1.35 -7.76
CA GLU A 203 -16.74 1.19 -9.12
C GLU A 203 -17.81 0.67 -10.10
N ARG A 204 -18.60 -0.34 -9.68
CA ARG A 204 -19.70 -0.89 -10.50
C ARG A 204 -20.82 0.12 -10.75
N ALA A 205 -21.16 0.94 -9.76
CA ALA A 205 -22.19 1.98 -9.91
C ALA A 205 -21.80 3.04 -10.98
N LEU A 206 -20.51 3.21 -11.23
CA LEU A 206 -19.97 4.04 -12.30
C LEU A 206 -19.64 3.27 -13.58
N GLN A 207 -20.05 2.00 -13.66
CA GLN A 207 -19.82 1.14 -14.83
C GLN A 207 -18.34 0.96 -15.19
N LEU A 208 -17.44 1.09 -14.20
CA LEU A 208 -16.04 0.74 -14.38
C LEU A 208 -15.89 -0.78 -14.52
N ARG A 209 -14.86 -1.24 -15.22
CA ARG A 209 -14.60 -2.70 -15.37
C ARG A 209 -14.21 -3.36 -14.04
N GLY A 210 -13.76 -2.56 -13.08
CA GLY A 210 -13.39 -2.96 -11.73
C GLY A 210 -11.92 -3.34 -11.63
N ALA A 211 -11.26 -2.87 -10.57
CA ALA A 211 -9.87 -3.20 -10.30
C ALA A 211 -9.74 -4.50 -9.50
N VAL A 212 -8.71 -5.29 -9.77
CA VAL A 212 -8.36 -6.46 -8.96
C VAL A 212 -8.01 -5.98 -7.54
N PRO A 213 -8.76 -6.38 -6.51
CA PRO A 213 -8.53 -5.90 -5.16
C PRO A 213 -7.35 -6.67 -4.52
N LEU A 214 -6.35 -5.95 -4.01
CA LEU A 214 -5.17 -6.54 -3.39
C LEU A 214 -4.88 -5.92 -2.02
N ARG A 215 -4.89 -6.71 -0.95
CA ARG A 215 -4.46 -6.22 0.38
C ARG A 215 -2.95 -6.31 0.54
N VAL A 216 -2.35 -5.30 1.16
CA VAL A 216 -0.93 -5.33 1.52
C VAL A 216 -0.63 -6.44 2.51
N SER A 217 -1.52 -6.70 3.48
CA SER A 217 -1.38 -7.83 4.42
C SER A 217 -1.27 -9.18 3.71
N ARG A 218 -2.08 -9.40 2.66
CA ARG A 218 -2.06 -10.63 1.84
C ARG A 218 -0.86 -10.68 0.91
N LEU A 219 -0.50 -9.55 0.29
CA LEU A 219 0.71 -9.44 -0.51
C LEU A 219 1.96 -9.79 0.31
N ALA A 220 2.01 -9.33 1.55
CA ALA A 220 3.13 -9.57 2.45
C ALA A 220 3.30 -11.04 2.87
N GLN A 221 2.27 -11.87 2.70
CA GLN A 221 2.31 -13.31 2.99
C GLN A 221 2.87 -14.15 1.82
N THR A 222 2.99 -13.57 0.62
CA THR A 222 3.47 -14.27 -0.56
C THR A 222 4.97 -14.62 -0.45
N CYS A 223 5.38 -15.74 -1.06
CA CYS A 223 6.80 -16.14 -1.09
C CYS A 223 7.66 -15.09 -1.81
N GLU A 224 7.10 -14.42 -2.81
CA GLU A 224 7.75 -13.41 -3.63
C GLU A 224 8.03 -12.15 -2.79
N PHE A 225 7.08 -11.72 -1.97
CA PHE A 225 7.32 -10.65 -0.99
C PHE A 225 8.32 -11.07 0.09
N ARG A 226 8.21 -12.31 0.59
CA ARG A 226 9.14 -12.85 1.59
C ARG A 226 10.58 -12.90 1.07
N ALA A 227 10.80 -13.26 -0.19
CA ALA A 227 12.12 -13.21 -0.82
C ALA A 227 12.70 -11.79 -0.87
N PHE A 228 11.88 -10.83 -1.32
CA PHE A 228 12.27 -9.43 -1.30
C PHE A 228 12.63 -8.97 0.11
N ALA A 229 11.77 -9.25 1.09
CA ALA A 229 12.03 -8.90 2.48
C ALA A 229 13.29 -9.56 3.03
N ALA A 230 13.48 -10.86 2.82
CA ALA A 230 14.66 -11.59 3.26
C ALA A 230 15.95 -11.02 2.64
N HIS A 231 15.93 -10.66 1.36
CA HIS A 231 17.06 -9.98 0.70
C HIS A 231 17.44 -8.68 1.40
N LEU A 232 16.45 -7.84 1.74
CA LEU A 232 16.69 -6.61 2.49
C LEU A 232 17.14 -6.86 3.94
N LEU A 233 16.66 -7.90 4.60
CA LEU A 233 17.00 -8.20 6.00
C LEU A 233 18.41 -8.79 6.12
N LEU A 234 18.83 -9.65 5.18
CA LEU A 234 20.17 -10.21 5.12
C LEU A 234 21.24 -9.13 4.89
N ASP A 235 20.91 -8.10 4.12
CA ASP A 235 21.77 -6.95 3.84
C ASP A 235 21.32 -5.66 4.57
N ALA A 236 20.65 -5.79 5.73
CA ALA A 236 19.97 -4.67 6.41
C ALA A 236 20.85 -3.42 6.59
N ARG A 237 22.11 -3.60 6.99
CA ARG A 237 23.06 -2.49 7.19
C ARG A 237 23.39 -1.75 5.89
N ARG A 238 23.67 -2.51 4.83
CA ARG A 238 23.95 -1.94 3.51
C ARG A 238 22.71 -1.24 2.95
N PHE A 239 21.55 -1.88 3.06
CA PHE A 239 20.29 -1.28 2.64
C PHE A 239 19.99 0.02 3.39
N ALA A 240 20.18 0.06 4.71
CA ALA A 240 19.97 1.27 5.50
C ALA A 240 20.91 2.40 5.09
N ALA A 241 22.18 2.09 4.77
CA ALA A 241 23.13 3.08 4.25
C ALA A 241 22.66 3.68 2.91
N ASP A 242 22.27 2.83 1.95
CA ASP A 242 21.80 3.23 0.62
C ASP A 242 20.48 4.02 0.70
N TYR A 243 19.51 3.54 1.48
CA TYR A 243 18.25 4.21 1.77
C TYR A 243 18.49 5.61 2.34
N ASN A 244 19.32 5.71 3.38
CA ASN A 244 19.60 6.99 4.04
C ASN A 244 20.38 7.94 3.12
N ALA A 245 21.28 7.42 2.27
CA ALA A 245 21.97 8.22 1.25
C ALA A 245 21.01 8.80 0.21
N ALA A 246 20.09 7.98 -0.32
CA ALA A 246 19.06 8.42 -1.26
C ALA A 246 18.13 9.48 -0.63
N GLN A 247 17.71 9.26 0.62
CA GLN A 247 16.90 10.22 1.38
C GLN A 247 17.61 11.56 1.56
N ARG A 248 18.90 11.56 1.94
CA ARG A 248 19.71 12.79 2.05
C ARG A 248 19.84 13.52 0.72
N ALA A 249 20.10 12.78 -0.38
CA ALA A 249 20.19 13.36 -1.72
C ALA A 249 18.86 14.01 -2.16
N TYR A 250 17.72 13.36 -1.90
CA TYR A 250 16.40 13.92 -2.16
C TYR A 250 16.17 15.22 -1.37
N ARG A 251 16.45 15.20 -0.06
CA ARG A 251 16.25 16.36 0.82
C ARG A 251 17.10 17.56 0.41
N ARG A 252 18.36 17.32 0.02
CA ARG A 252 19.23 18.36 -0.55
C ARG A 252 18.63 18.95 -1.83
N ARG A 253 18.21 18.11 -2.77
CA ARG A 253 17.62 18.55 -4.06
C ARG A 253 16.32 19.32 -3.88
N ARG A 254 15.48 18.93 -2.91
CA ARG A 254 14.15 19.52 -2.65
C ARG A 254 14.13 20.54 -1.51
N ARG A 255 15.29 20.86 -0.92
CA ARG A 255 15.44 21.80 0.21
C ARG A 255 14.53 21.45 1.41
N VAL A 256 14.31 20.16 1.67
CA VAL A 256 13.44 19.69 2.76
C VAL A 256 14.22 19.66 4.08
N ARG A 257 13.88 20.59 4.98
CA ARG A 257 14.53 20.74 6.28
C ARG A 257 13.96 19.82 7.36
N ALA A 258 12.65 19.54 7.34
CA ALA A 258 11.98 18.73 8.36
C ALA A 258 12.47 17.27 8.38
N LEU A 259 12.94 16.80 9.55
CA LEU A 259 13.55 15.47 9.74
C LEU A 259 12.66 14.29 9.33
N LEU A 260 11.35 14.40 9.57
CA LEU A 260 10.38 13.36 9.30
C LEU A 260 9.83 13.39 7.87
N ARG A 261 10.26 14.34 7.02
CA ARG A 261 9.77 14.50 5.64
C ARG A 261 10.87 14.22 4.61
N PRO A 262 10.56 13.56 3.47
CA PRO A 262 9.27 12.90 3.19
C PRO A 262 9.05 11.63 4.03
N VAL A 263 10.15 11.04 4.53
CA VAL A 263 10.18 9.88 5.42
C VAL A 263 11.36 10.01 6.37
N PRO A 264 11.34 9.40 7.58
CA PRO A 264 12.49 9.37 8.47
C PRO A 264 13.64 8.48 7.93
N PRO A 265 14.89 8.72 8.36
CA PRO A 265 15.99 7.79 8.12
C PRO A 265 15.75 6.49 8.88
N LEU A 266 16.38 5.39 8.43
CA LEU A 266 16.48 4.16 9.20
C LEU A 266 17.57 4.31 10.27
N ALA A 267 17.24 4.00 11.51
CA ALA A 267 18.15 4.11 12.63
C ALA A 267 19.19 2.97 12.66
N GLU A 268 20.38 3.26 13.17
CA GLU A 268 21.42 2.28 13.47
C GLU A 268 21.96 2.61 14.87
N HIS A 269 21.81 1.70 15.84
CA HIS A 269 22.32 1.90 17.21
C HIS A 269 22.53 0.56 17.92
N GLY A 270 23.59 0.47 18.74
CA GLY A 270 23.86 -0.72 19.56
C GLY A 270 24.00 -2.02 18.75
N GLY A 271 24.60 -1.96 17.56
CA GLY A 271 24.75 -3.10 16.65
C GLY A 271 23.45 -3.55 15.96
N ARG A 272 22.35 -2.80 16.14
CA ARG A 272 21.04 -3.06 15.52
C ARG A 272 20.80 -2.06 14.40
N THR A 273 20.24 -2.56 13.30
CA THR A 273 19.85 -1.74 12.14
C THR A 273 18.33 -1.79 11.96
N GLU A 274 17.67 -0.64 11.89
CA GLU A 274 16.26 -0.54 11.52
C GLU A 274 16.08 -0.96 10.06
N SER A 275 15.13 -1.86 9.79
CA SER A 275 14.75 -2.26 8.45
C SER A 275 13.58 -1.40 7.93
N PRO A 276 13.27 -1.40 6.62
CA PRO A 276 12.13 -0.66 6.09
C PRO A 276 10.81 -1.43 6.27
N PHE A 277 10.67 -2.23 7.33
CA PHE A 277 9.49 -3.05 7.61
C PHE A 277 8.93 -2.76 9.00
N TRP A 278 7.63 -3.02 9.12
CA TRP A 278 6.95 -3.19 10.39
C TRP A 278 6.89 -4.68 10.74
N VAL A 279 6.89 -4.98 12.03
CA VAL A 279 6.36 -6.24 12.56
C VAL A 279 5.08 -5.97 13.31
N VAL A 280 4.08 -6.80 13.06
CA VAL A 280 2.69 -6.60 13.48
C VAL A 280 2.29 -7.84 14.28
N PRO A 281 1.94 -7.72 15.58
CA PRO A 281 1.48 -8.87 16.38
C PRO A 281 0.13 -9.39 15.86
N GLU A 282 -0.36 -10.54 16.32
CA GLU A 282 -1.71 -11.03 15.95
C GLU A 282 -2.84 -10.04 16.31
N SER A 283 -2.63 -9.26 17.37
CA SER A 283 -3.50 -8.17 17.76
C SER A 283 -2.68 -7.03 18.35
N GLY A 284 -3.10 -5.79 18.09
CA GLY A 284 -2.44 -4.60 18.60
C GLY A 284 -1.69 -3.79 17.54
N THR A 285 -0.70 -3.02 17.99
CA THR A 285 -0.04 -1.99 17.19
C THR A 285 1.21 -2.52 16.49
N ARG A 286 1.47 -1.99 15.30
CA ARG A 286 2.69 -2.27 14.53
C ARG A 286 3.93 -1.67 15.21
N ARG A 287 5.05 -2.39 15.16
CA ARG A 287 6.35 -2.01 15.75
C ARG A 287 7.42 -1.97 14.67
N ARG A 288 8.46 -1.15 14.85
CA ARG A 288 9.58 -1.08 13.88
C ARG A 288 10.38 -2.37 13.95
N LEU A 289 10.75 -2.92 12.80
CA LEU A 289 11.62 -4.09 12.77
C LEU A 289 13.08 -3.68 12.75
N PHE A 290 13.84 -4.11 13.76
CA PHE A 290 15.30 -4.02 13.77
C PHE A 290 15.94 -5.40 13.61
N VAL A 291 17.15 -5.42 13.05
CA VAL A 291 17.95 -6.62 12.82
C VAL A 291 19.33 -6.44 13.45
N ALA A 292 19.80 -7.44 14.17
CA ALA A 292 21.21 -7.62 14.52
C ALA A 292 21.73 -8.90 13.86
N VAL A 293 22.95 -8.84 13.32
CA VAL A 293 23.57 -9.98 12.63
C VAL A 293 24.83 -10.40 13.39
N ALA A 294 24.87 -11.67 13.79
CA ALA A 294 26.03 -12.29 14.45
C ALA A 294 26.36 -13.63 13.77
N GLY A 295 27.41 -13.65 12.96
CA GLY A 295 27.74 -14.82 12.13
C GLY A 295 26.62 -15.13 11.14
N LYS A 296 26.01 -16.31 11.26
CA LYS A 296 24.85 -16.73 10.46
C LYS A 296 23.50 -16.43 11.14
N THR A 297 23.48 -15.93 12.36
CA THR A 297 22.24 -15.71 13.10
C THR A 297 21.77 -14.26 12.93
N LEU A 298 20.51 -14.09 12.52
CA LEU A 298 19.81 -12.81 12.52
C LEU A 298 18.86 -12.78 13.71
N THR A 299 19.09 -11.87 14.65
CA THR A 299 18.13 -11.58 15.72
C THR A 299 17.21 -10.44 15.26
N LEU A 300 15.91 -10.71 15.27
CA LEU A 300 14.87 -9.75 14.92
C LEU A 300 14.28 -9.12 16.18
N PHE A 301 14.03 -7.82 16.14
CA PHE A 301 13.46 -7.06 17.25
C PHE A 301 12.24 -6.26 16.81
N ALA A 302 11.19 -6.28 17.64
CA ALA A 302 10.08 -5.33 17.60
C ALA A 302 10.44 -4.13 18.48
N ASP A 303 10.81 -3.02 17.85
CA ASP A 303 11.54 -1.92 18.47
C ASP A 303 12.78 -2.41 19.23
N ALA A 304 12.75 -2.40 20.57
CA ALA A 304 13.85 -2.84 21.41
C ALA A 304 13.77 -4.32 21.82
N SER A 305 12.60 -4.95 21.70
CA SER A 305 12.32 -6.28 22.23
C SER A 305 12.66 -7.38 21.21
N PRO A 306 13.49 -8.38 21.55
CA PRO A 306 13.76 -9.50 20.66
C PRO A 306 12.49 -10.34 20.45
N ILE A 307 12.19 -10.69 19.20
CA ILE A 307 11.00 -11.47 18.85
C ILE A 307 11.35 -12.83 18.24
N ALA A 308 12.48 -12.93 17.52
CA ALA A 308 12.92 -14.17 16.90
C ALA A 308 14.43 -14.17 16.62
N GLU A 309 14.98 -15.36 16.48
CA GLU A 309 16.28 -15.60 15.85
C GLU A 309 16.05 -16.48 14.64
N ILE A 310 16.71 -16.14 13.53
CA ILE A 310 16.57 -16.86 12.26
C ILE A 310 17.97 -17.06 11.69
N ASP A 311 18.27 -18.29 11.25
CA ASP A 311 19.48 -18.58 10.52
C ASP A 311 19.43 -17.94 9.10
N ALA A 312 20.54 -17.35 8.68
CA ALA A 312 20.66 -16.65 7.40
C ALA A 312 20.40 -17.57 6.20
N ASP A 313 20.80 -18.84 6.27
CA ASP A 313 20.56 -19.81 5.20
C ASP A 313 19.08 -20.20 5.12
N ILE A 314 18.32 -20.13 6.23
CA ILE A 314 16.86 -20.26 6.21
C ILE A 314 16.23 -19.08 5.46
N LEU A 315 16.62 -17.84 5.78
CA LEU A 315 16.09 -16.66 5.09
C LEU A 315 16.43 -16.63 3.60
N ARG A 316 17.63 -17.12 3.21
CA ARG A 316 18.04 -17.20 1.80
C ARG A 316 17.13 -18.06 0.94
N ARG A 317 16.45 -19.05 1.52
CA ARG A 317 15.52 -19.96 0.81
C ARG A 317 14.09 -19.45 0.72
N ALA A 318 13.81 -18.21 1.16
CA ALA A 318 12.45 -17.66 1.24
C ALA A 318 11.70 -17.58 -0.10
N ALA A 319 12.39 -17.54 -1.24
CA ALA A 319 11.78 -17.39 -2.57
C ALA A 319 10.91 -18.56 -3.03
N GLY A 320 11.09 -19.74 -2.44
CA GLY A 320 10.28 -20.93 -2.73
C GLY A 320 9.69 -21.61 -1.50
N ASP A 321 9.88 -21.02 -0.31
CA ASP A 321 9.51 -21.66 0.95
C ASP A 321 8.24 -21.03 1.53
N PRO A 322 7.09 -21.74 1.52
CA PRO A 322 5.85 -21.24 2.08
C PRO A 322 5.79 -21.32 3.60
N ARG A 323 6.79 -21.93 4.26
CA ARG A 323 6.78 -22.09 5.71
C ARG A 323 6.85 -20.75 6.42
N PRO A 324 6.14 -20.61 7.56
CA PRO A 324 6.22 -19.40 8.35
C PRO A 324 7.66 -19.17 8.84
N TRP A 325 8.05 -17.89 8.96
CA TRP A 325 9.30 -17.54 9.61
C TRP A 325 9.17 -17.75 11.13
N PRO A 326 10.25 -17.99 11.87
CA PRO A 326 10.19 -18.21 13.32
C PRO A 326 9.47 -17.10 14.12
N MET A 327 9.45 -15.86 13.63
CA MET A 327 8.68 -14.77 14.25
C MET A 327 7.16 -14.94 14.07
N GLU A 328 6.74 -15.51 12.94
CA GLU A 328 5.32 -15.72 12.61
C GLU A 328 4.72 -16.86 13.42
N GLU A 329 5.52 -17.90 13.71
CA GLU A 329 5.15 -18.96 14.67
C GLU A 329 4.94 -18.41 16.09
N ARG A 330 5.48 -17.23 16.39
CA ARG A 330 5.33 -16.50 17.66
C ARG A 330 4.29 -15.37 17.57
N GLY A 331 3.45 -15.38 16.53
CA GLY A 331 2.36 -14.42 16.35
C GLY A 331 2.79 -13.06 15.79
N TRP A 332 3.97 -12.94 15.16
CA TRP A 332 4.42 -11.70 14.53
C TRP A 332 4.42 -11.80 13.00
N GLN A 333 3.76 -10.87 12.32
CA GLN A 333 3.71 -10.81 10.86
C GLN A 333 4.52 -9.64 10.32
N LEU A 334 5.16 -9.83 9.17
CA LEU A 334 5.90 -8.78 8.48
C LEU A 334 4.97 -7.89 7.65
N ARG A 335 5.19 -6.57 7.66
CA ARG A 335 4.52 -5.63 6.75
C ARG A 335 5.49 -4.60 6.18
N PRO A 336 5.33 -4.19 4.91
CA PRO A 336 6.17 -3.13 4.34
C PRO A 336 5.79 -1.76 4.90
N ARG A 337 6.79 -0.87 4.96
CA ARG A 337 6.60 0.58 5.12
C ARG A 337 6.40 1.21 3.75
N ALA A 338 5.95 2.47 3.71
CA ALA A 338 5.57 3.15 2.47
C ALA A 338 6.61 3.03 1.32
N LEU A 339 7.91 3.21 1.61
CA LEU A 339 8.94 3.12 0.57
C LEU A 339 9.30 1.69 0.15
N SER A 340 9.32 0.72 1.06
CA SER A 340 9.52 -0.69 0.68
C SER A 340 8.31 -1.24 -0.05
N LEU A 341 7.10 -0.84 0.33
CA LEU A 341 5.88 -1.15 -0.43
C LEU A 341 5.95 -0.56 -1.84
N SER A 342 6.34 0.71 -1.97
CA SER A 342 6.48 1.37 -3.26
C SER A 342 7.57 0.73 -4.13
N ALA A 343 8.70 0.34 -3.53
CA ALA A 343 9.77 -0.35 -4.22
C ALA A 343 9.30 -1.73 -4.70
N PHE A 344 8.70 -2.52 -3.82
CA PHE A 344 8.17 -3.84 -4.17
C PHE A 344 7.11 -3.74 -5.28
N SER A 345 6.16 -2.84 -5.13
CA SER A 345 5.09 -2.60 -6.11
C SER A 345 5.65 -2.27 -7.50
N ARG A 346 6.66 -1.40 -7.57
CA ARG A 346 7.28 -1.01 -8.85
C ARG A 346 8.20 -2.05 -9.45
N LEU A 347 8.73 -2.96 -8.64
CA LEU A 347 9.68 -3.96 -9.10
C LEU A 347 8.99 -5.28 -9.46
N PHE A 348 7.89 -5.62 -8.81
CA PHE A 348 7.29 -6.95 -8.90
C PHE A 348 5.80 -6.95 -9.29
N LEU A 349 5.14 -5.79 -9.36
CA LEU A 349 3.74 -5.70 -9.82
C LEU A 349 3.59 -4.86 -11.11
N SER A 350 4.12 -3.63 -11.15
CA SER A 350 3.89 -2.69 -12.26
C SER A 350 5.02 -2.60 -13.27
#